data_AF-A0A7W0ETB7-F1
#
_entry.id   AF-A0A7W0ETB7-F1
#
_cell.length_a   1.000
_cell.length_b   1.000
_cell.length_c   1.000
_cell.angle_alpha   90.00
_cell.angle_beta   90.00
_cell.angle_gamma   90.00
#
_symmetry.space_group_name_H-M   'P 1'
#
loop_
_entity.id
_entity.type
_entity.pdbx_description
1 polymer ?
#
loop_
_entity_poly.entity_id
_entity_poly.type
_entity_poly.pdbx_seq_one_letter_code
_entity_poly.pdbx_strand_id
1 'polypeptide(L)'
;MDDPLKIYIDEGIISNNEIRNVSKVDSINICRSHEVNGIQLADLVAALCGVRLREEISEYPKMLTYGNESGFDPPIEAELGYELWASLRYSMLKHPEPKGDEMPDMASFETEGYGLFVSPCCSDELSRKARKLFGEVYLGCIH
;
A
#
# COMPACT_ATOMS: atom_id res chain seq x y z
N MET A 1 -10.43 -15.97 -20.68
CA MET A 1 -11.67 -15.18 -20.78
C MET A 1 -11.26 -13.77 -20.47
N ASP A 2 -11.26 -12.88 -21.46
CA ASP A 2 -11.04 -11.44 -21.23
C ASP A 2 -12.40 -10.83 -20.95
N ASP A 3 -12.87 -10.98 -19.71
CA ASP A 3 -14.08 -10.26 -19.30
C ASP A 3 -13.79 -8.75 -19.36
N PRO A 4 -14.75 -7.93 -19.83
CA PRO A 4 -14.57 -6.49 -19.92
C PRO A 4 -14.28 -5.89 -18.52
N LEU A 5 -13.21 -5.10 -18.39
CA LEU A 5 -12.78 -4.56 -17.10
C LEU A 5 -13.73 -3.43 -16.66
N LYS A 6 -14.33 -3.58 -15.48
CA LYS A 6 -15.12 -2.52 -14.82
C LYS A 6 -14.28 -1.86 -13.74
N ILE A 7 -14.17 -0.53 -13.80
CA ILE A 7 -13.41 0.25 -12.83
C ILE A 7 -14.38 1.05 -11.98
N TYR A 8 -14.12 1.09 -10.68
CA TYR A 8 -14.84 1.89 -9.70
C TYR A 8 -13.87 2.89 -9.09
N ILE A 9 -14.23 4.17 -9.08
CA ILE A 9 -13.34 5.27 -8.65
C ILE A 9 -14.12 6.16 -7.69
N ASP A 10 -13.45 6.63 -6.63
CA ASP A 10 -14.03 7.63 -5.74
C ASP A 10 -14.23 8.97 -6.47
N GLU A 11 -15.35 9.63 -6.20
CA GLU A 11 -15.72 10.92 -6.81
C GLU A 11 -14.73 12.07 -6.55
N GLY A 12 -13.90 11.96 -5.52
CA GLY A 12 -12.86 12.93 -5.17
C GLY A 12 -11.52 12.73 -5.89
N ILE A 13 -11.30 11.63 -6.61
CA ILE A 13 -10.00 11.31 -7.23
C ILE A 13 -9.87 11.88 -8.65
N ILE A 14 -10.92 11.78 -9.47
CA ILE A 14 -10.87 12.14 -10.90
C ILE A 14 -12.10 12.98 -11.25
N SER A 15 -11.87 14.10 -11.93
CA SER A 15 -12.97 14.88 -12.52
C SER A 15 -13.50 14.20 -13.80
N ASN A 16 -14.79 14.33 -14.10
CA ASN A 16 -15.41 13.74 -15.31
C ASN A 16 -14.64 14.02 -16.63
N ASN A 17 -13.87 15.11 -16.68
CA ASN A 17 -13.11 15.53 -17.86
C ASN A 17 -11.77 14.80 -18.03
N GLU A 18 -11.30 14.09 -17.01
CA GLU A 18 -10.03 13.36 -17.02
C GLU A 18 -10.19 11.88 -17.38
N ILE A 19 -11.43 11.40 -17.47
CA ILE A 19 -11.74 10.05 -17.90
C ILE A 19 -11.40 9.90 -19.39
N ARG A 20 -10.26 9.27 -19.67
CA ARG A 20 -9.85 8.90 -21.03
C ARG A 20 -10.48 7.57 -21.42
N ASN A 21 -10.73 7.39 -22.72
CA ASN A 21 -11.04 6.08 -23.29
C ASN A 21 -9.80 5.18 -23.16
N VAL A 22 -9.75 4.38 -22.10
CA VAL A 22 -8.73 3.36 -21.91
C VAL A 22 -9.19 2.10 -22.65
N SER A 23 -8.41 1.68 -23.66
CA SER A 23 -8.68 0.42 -24.37
C SER A 23 -8.75 -0.74 -23.37
N LYS A 24 -9.83 -1.54 -23.44
CA LYS A 24 -10.19 -2.68 -22.56
C LYS A 24 -10.99 -2.36 -21.29
N VAL A 25 -11.32 -1.08 -21.04
CA VAL A 25 -12.24 -0.71 -19.95
C VAL A 25 -13.65 -0.59 -20.50
N ASP A 26 -14.57 -1.37 -19.93
CA ASP A 26 -15.99 -1.39 -20.31
C ASP A 26 -16.75 -0.20 -19.73
N SER A 27 -16.49 0.08 -18.45
CA SER A 27 -17.13 1.16 -17.72
C SER A 27 -16.24 1.68 -16.61
N ILE A 28 -16.32 3.00 -16.40
CA ILE A 28 -15.75 3.70 -15.25
C ILE A 28 -16.93 4.23 -14.46
N ASN A 29 -17.08 3.74 -13.23
CA ASN A 29 -18.17 4.07 -12.34
C ASN A 29 -17.63 5.00 -11.26
N ILE A 30 -18.08 6.25 -11.26
CA ILE A 30 -17.75 7.20 -10.21
C ILE A 30 -18.69 6.93 -9.03
N CYS A 31 -18.10 6.69 -7.87
CA CYS A 31 -18.82 6.25 -6.67
C CYS A 31 -18.60 7.23 -5.54
N ARG A 32 -19.62 7.35 -4.70
CA ARG A 32 -19.49 7.96 -3.37
C ARG A 32 -18.78 6.97 -2.46
N SER A 33 -17.64 7.34 -1.89
CA SER A 33 -16.85 6.48 -0.98
C SER A 33 -17.70 5.86 0.13
N HIS A 34 -18.61 6.61 0.74
CA HIS A 34 -19.43 6.10 1.84
C HIS A 34 -20.48 5.04 1.44
N GLU A 35 -20.71 4.82 0.14
CA GLU A 35 -21.71 3.86 -0.37
C GLU A 35 -21.08 2.55 -0.89
N VAL A 36 -19.75 2.51 -1.14
CA VAL A 36 -19.08 1.37 -1.78
C VAL A 36 -17.94 0.85 -0.92
N ASN A 37 -18.11 -0.32 -0.30
CA ASN A 37 -17.13 -0.94 0.60
C ASN A 37 -15.73 -1.08 -0.02
N GLY A 38 -15.63 -1.40 -1.31
CA GLY A 38 -14.34 -1.51 -2.00
C GLY A 38 -13.58 -0.19 -2.08
N ILE A 39 -14.30 0.93 -2.25
CA ILE A 39 -13.70 2.27 -2.24
C ILE A 39 -13.26 2.63 -0.81
N GLN A 40 -14.08 2.36 0.20
CA GLN A 40 -13.70 2.58 1.60
C GLN A 40 -12.43 1.83 2.00
N LEU A 41 -12.31 0.57 1.53
CA LEU A 41 -11.10 -0.21 1.75
C LEU A 41 -9.89 0.40 1.03
N ALA A 42 -10.06 0.82 -0.23
CA ALA A 42 -8.99 1.48 -0.98
C ALA A 42 -8.54 2.79 -0.30
N ASP A 43 -9.47 3.61 0.19
CA ASP A 43 -9.18 4.85 0.92
C ASP A 43 -8.45 4.58 2.24
N LEU A 44 -8.88 3.56 2.99
CA LEU A 44 -8.20 3.13 4.21
C LEU A 44 -6.76 2.73 3.89
N VAL A 45 -6.56 1.85 2.90
CA VAL A 45 -5.22 1.42 2.46
C VAL A 45 -4.36 2.62 2.05
N ALA A 46 -4.91 3.54 1.26
CA ALA A 46 -4.22 4.75 0.83
C ALA A 46 -3.82 5.63 2.03
N ALA A 47 -4.71 5.78 3.03
CA ALA A 47 -4.42 6.54 4.24
C ALA A 47 -3.29 5.90 5.07
N LEU A 48 -3.30 4.56 5.24
CA LEU A 48 -2.25 3.84 5.97
C LEU A 48 -0.89 3.94 5.26
N CYS A 49 -0.85 3.69 3.95
CA CYS A 49 0.35 3.86 3.13
C CYS A 49 0.83 5.32 3.15
N GLY A 50 -0.09 6.29 3.14
CA GLY A 50 0.21 7.72 3.22
C GLY A 50 0.93 8.11 4.51
N VAL A 51 0.55 7.52 5.65
CA VAL A 51 1.29 7.71 6.92
C VAL A 51 2.72 7.21 6.77
N ARG A 52 2.92 5.98 6.29
CA ARG A 52 4.27 5.40 6.13
C ARG A 52 5.13 6.21 5.17
N LEU A 53 4.56 6.63 4.04
CA LEU A 53 5.28 7.43 3.04
C LEU A 53 5.65 8.80 3.59
N ARG A 54 4.74 9.46 4.31
CA ARG A 54 5.02 10.74 4.96
C ARG A 54 6.18 10.62 5.93
N GLU A 55 6.18 9.61 6.79
CA GLU A 55 7.25 9.41 7.78
C GLU A 55 8.61 9.16 7.12
N GLU A 56 8.65 8.36 6.05
CA GLU A 56 9.89 8.14 5.29
C GLU A 56 10.36 9.43 4.61
N ILE A 57 9.46 10.27 4.08
CA ILE A 57 9.83 11.56 3.47
C ILE A 57 10.29 12.57 4.52
N SER A 58 9.57 12.70 5.63
CA SER A 58 9.86 13.71 6.65
C SER A 58 10.96 13.30 7.62
N GLU A 59 11.32 12.02 7.65
CA GLU A 59 12.29 11.45 8.60
C GLU A 59 11.91 11.73 10.07
N TYR A 60 10.59 11.84 10.30
CA TYR A 60 10.00 12.17 11.60
C TYR A 60 8.78 11.26 11.85
N PRO A 61 9.02 9.99 12.23
CA PRO A 61 7.95 9.05 12.51
C PRO A 61 7.24 9.41 13.82
N LYS A 62 5.94 9.09 13.88
CA LYS A 62 5.24 9.11 15.17
C LYS A 62 5.57 7.80 15.89
N MET A 63 6.12 7.89 17.10
CA MET A 63 6.45 6.71 17.89
C MET A 63 5.25 6.20 18.70
N LEU A 64 5.16 4.88 18.80
CA LEU A 64 4.29 4.13 19.70
C LEU A 64 5.16 3.43 20.75
N THR A 65 4.66 3.29 21.97
CA THR A 65 5.32 2.56 23.05
C THR A 65 4.44 1.38 23.45
N TYR A 66 5.02 0.19 23.46
CA TYR A 66 4.37 -1.06 23.88
C TYR A 66 4.95 -1.49 25.22
N GLY A 67 4.16 -1.41 26.27
CA GLY A 67 4.57 -1.81 27.62
C GLY A 67 4.07 -3.20 28.02
N ASN A 68 3.96 -3.38 29.34
CA ASN A 68 3.51 -4.62 29.97
C ASN A 68 2.13 -5.08 29.47
N GLU A 69 1.22 -4.16 29.13
CA GLU A 69 -0.10 -4.47 28.56
C GLU A 69 -0.04 -5.17 27.21
N SER A 70 1.08 -5.03 26.51
CA SER A 70 1.36 -5.68 25.22
C SER A 70 2.32 -6.87 25.35
N GLY A 71 2.69 -7.26 26.58
CA GLY A 71 3.58 -8.40 26.85
C GLY A 71 5.08 -8.10 26.75
N PHE A 72 5.48 -6.83 26.69
CA PHE A 72 6.88 -6.42 26.60
C PHE A 72 7.39 -5.83 27.92
N ASP A 73 8.40 -6.48 28.51
CA ASP A 73 9.17 -5.99 29.65
C ASP A 73 10.68 -6.23 29.39
N PRO A 74 11.49 -5.19 29.11
CA PRO A 74 11.15 -3.77 29.14
C PRO A 74 10.25 -3.32 27.97
N PRO A 75 9.58 -2.15 28.07
CA PRO A 75 8.82 -1.58 26.98
C PRO A 75 9.64 -1.39 25.71
N ILE A 76 9.01 -1.59 24.55
CA ILE A 76 9.61 -1.37 23.23
C ILE A 76 8.93 -0.19 22.52
N GLU A 77 9.63 0.40 21.56
CA GLU A 77 9.09 1.46 20.71
C GLU A 77 9.01 1.00 19.25
N ALA A 78 7.96 1.43 18.55
CA ALA A 78 7.83 1.23 17.11
C ALA A 78 7.28 2.48 16.42
N GLU A 79 7.58 2.63 15.14
CA GLU A 79 7.03 3.71 14.31
C GLU A 79 5.57 3.40 13.94
N LEU A 80 4.66 4.35 14.10
CA LEU A 80 3.24 4.19 13.76
C LEU A 80 3.07 3.76 12.31
N GLY A 81 3.77 4.38 11.35
CA GLY A 81 3.68 3.96 9.95
C GLY A 81 4.16 2.54 9.72
N TYR A 82 5.18 2.07 10.47
CA TYR A 82 5.61 0.66 10.39
C TYR A 82 4.50 -0.28 10.87
N GLU A 83 3.85 0.03 11.99
CA GLU A 83 2.78 -0.79 12.57
C GLU A 83 1.53 -0.87 11.68
N LEU A 84 1.12 0.28 11.11
CA LEU A 84 0.03 0.35 10.14
C LEU A 84 0.37 -0.43 8.86
N TRP A 85 1.61 -0.32 8.39
CA TRP A 85 2.10 -1.04 7.22
C TRP A 85 2.19 -2.55 7.48
N ALA A 86 2.75 -2.96 8.62
CA ALA A 86 2.82 -4.34 9.06
C ALA A 86 1.44 -5.02 9.12
N SER A 87 0.44 -4.30 9.65
CA SER A 87 -0.95 -4.75 9.68
C SER A 87 -1.52 -4.97 8.28
N LEU A 88 -1.17 -4.10 7.32
CA LEU A 88 -1.65 -4.19 5.94
C LEU A 88 -0.95 -5.29 5.13
N ARG A 89 0.36 -5.51 5.34
CA ARG A 89 1.19 -6.43 4.52
C ARG A 89 0.59 -7.82 4.37
N TYR A 90 -0.03 -8.36 5.41
CA TYR A 90 -0.67 -9.68 5.37
C TYR A 90 -1.85 -9.80 4.38
N SER A 91 -2.41 -8.67 3.94
CA SER A 91 -3.56 -8.61 3.04
C SER A 91 -3.19 -8.23 1.60
N MET A 92 -1.90 -8.00 1.30
CA MET A 92 -1.49 -7.46 0.00
C MET A 92 -1.45 -8.50 -1.13
N LEU A 93 -1.69 -7.99 -2.34
CA LEU A 93 -1.45 -8.73 -3.59
C LEU A 93 0.05 -9.01 -3.73
N LYS A 94 0.38 -10.27 -4.02
CA LYS A 94 1.75 -10.76 -4.17
C LYS A 94 1.95 -11.36 -5.55
N HIS A 95 3.14 -11.18 -6.13
CA HIS A 95 3.56 -11.99 -7.27
C HIS A 95 3.60 -13.47 -6.85
N PRO A 96 3.23 -14.43 -7.72
CA PRO A 96 3.22 -15.86 -7.35
C PRO A 96 4.61 -16.41 -7.00
N GLU A 97 5.68 -15.78 -7.51
CA GLU A 97 7.06 -16.20 -7.29
C GLU A 97 7.71 -15.39 -6.16
N PRO A 98 8.21 -16.04 -5.08
CA PRO A 98 8.96 -15.38 -4.03
C PRO A 98 10.37 -15.01 -4.49
N LYS A 99 11.00 -14.03 -3.85
CA LYS A 99 12.38 -13.60 -4.12
C LYS A 99 13.39 -14.47 -3.34
N GLY A 100 13.52 -15.76 -3.66
CA GLY A 100 14.52 -16.66 -3.07
C GLY A 100 14.33 -18.14 -3.39
N ASP A 101 15.44 -18.89 -3.45
CA ASP A 101 15.48 -20.32 -3.83
C ASP A 101 15.27 -21.31 -2.66
N GLU A 102 15.21 -20.83 -1.41
CA GLU A 102 15.07 -21.67 -0.20
C GLU A 102 13.83 -21.29 0.65
N MET A 103 13.37 -22.24 1.47
CA MET A 103 12.18 -22.19 2.35
C MET A 103 12.06 -20.90 3.22
N PRO A 104 10.86 -20.61 3.79
CA PRO A 104 10.24 -19.28 3.91
C PRO A 104 10.75 -18.38 5.06
N ASP A 105 12.06 -18.37 5.32
CA ASP A 105 12.64 -17.44 6.30
C ASP A 105 12.59 -15.99 5.77
N MET A 106 12.51 -15.81 4.45
CA MET A 106 12.26 -14.51 3.84
C MET A 106 11.24 -14.58 2.71
N ALA A 107 9.95 -14.60 3.06
CA ALA A 107 8.84 -14.47 2.11
C ALA A 107 8.69 -13.02 1.62
N SER A 108 9.71 -12.52 0.91
CA SER A 108 9.71 -11.24 0.23
C SER A 108 9.13 -11.36 -1.19
N PHE A 109 8.25 -10.42 -1.55
CA PHE A 109 7.61 -10.35 -2.86
C PHE A 109 7.82 -8.98 -3.50
N GLU A 110 8.14 -8.96 -4.79
CA GLU A 110 8.20 -7.73 -5.59
C GLU A 110 6.78 -7.22 -5.89
N THR A 111 6.61 -5.90 -5.82
CA THR A 111 5.34 -5.25 -6.14
C THR A 111 5.47 -4.25 -7.30
N GLU A 112 6.69 -3.87 -7.70
CA GLU A 112 6.85 -2.90 -8.79
C GLU A 112 6.27 -3.46 -10.09
N GLY A 113 5.41 -2.68 -10.74
CA GLY A 113 4.71 -3.10 -11.96
C GLY A 113 3.48 -3.99 -11.76
N TYR A 114 3.16 -4.39 -10.51
CA TYR A 114 1.96 -5.18 -10.19
C TYR A 114 1.10 -4.53 -9.10
N GLY A 115 1.72 -4.12 -7.99
CA GLY A 115 1.09 -3.46 -6.84
C GLY A 115 1.59 -2.03 -6.58
N LEU A 116 2.77 -1.66 -7.10
CA LEU A 116 3.31 -0.31 -7.05
C LEU A 116 3.54 0.24 -8.45
N PHE A 117 2.95 1.40 -8.72
CA PHE A 117 3.17 2.19 -9.94
C PHE A 117 3.60 3.60 -9.55
N VAL A 118 4.81 4.00 -9.95
CA VAL A 118 5.35 5.34 -9.69
C VAL A 118 5.33 6.15 -10.98
N SER A 119 4.67 7.31 -10.94
CA SER A 119 4.61 8.21 -12.10
C SER A 119 6.01 8.76 -12.44
N PRO A 120 6.38 8.86 -13.74
CA PRO A 120 7.63 9.50 -14.15
C PRO A 120 7.67 11.00 -13.82
N CYS A 121 6.54 11.61 -13.47
CA CYS A 121 6.45 13.00 -13.05
C CYS A 121 6.77 13.21 -11.55
N CYS A 122 6.92 12.14 -10.76
CA CYS A 122 7.32 12.24 -9.36
C CYS A 122 8.78 12.69 -9.25
N SER A 123 9.12 13.48 -8.23
CA SER A 123 10.51 13.83 -7.95
C SER A 123 11.36 12.57 -7.69
N ASP A 124 12.66 12.64 -7.97
CA ASP A 124 13.58 11.52 -7.76
C ASP A 124 13.55 11.03 -6.30
N GLU A 125 13.46 11.96 -5.35
CA GLU A 125 13.38 11.64 -3.93
C GLU A 125 12.10 10.87 -3.58
N LEU A 126 10.94 11.38 -4.00
CA LEU A 126 9.64 10.72 -3.77
C LEU A 126 9.62 9.33 -4.41
N SER A 127 10.09 9.25 -5.65
CA SER A 127 10.19 8.01 -6.43
C SER A 127 11.07 6.97 -5.74
N ARG A 128 12.23 7.38 -5.21
CA ARG A 128 13.16 6.50 -4.50
C ARG A 128 12.60 6.03 -3.16
N LYS A 129 12.03 6.96 -2.36
CA LYS A 129 11.44 6.64 -1.05
C LYS A 129 10.20 5.73 -1.20
N ALA A 130 9.35 5.97 -2.20
CA ALA A 130 8.21 5.10 -2.50
C ALA A 130 8.64 3.67 -2.89
N ARG A 131 9.64 3.53 -3.78
CA ARG A 131 10.18 2.20 -4.14
C ARG A 131 10.83 1.48 -2.97
N LYS A 132 11.61 2.20 -2.14
CA LYS A 132 12.21 1.65 -0.92
C LYS A 132 11.14 1.07 0.02
N LEU A 133 10.03 1.77 0.20
CA LEU A 133 8.97 1.35 1.12
C LEU A 133 8.06 0.26 0.56
N PHE A 134 7.66 0.41 -0.69
CA PHE A 134 6.53 -0.32 -1.24
C PHE A 134 6.93 -1.29 -2.34
N GLY A 135 8.11 -1.15 -2.96
CA GLY A 135 8.55 -1.95 -4.11
C GLY A 135 8.82 -3.43 -3.79
N GLU A 136 9.06 -3.72 -2.50
CA GLU A 136 9.19 -5.09 -1.99
C GLU A 136 8.41 -5.21 -0.69
N VAL A 137 7.68 -6.31 -0.53
CA VAL A 137 6.91 -6.64 0.67
C VAL A 137 7.44 -7.92 1.29
N TYR A 138 8.00 -7.81 2.49
CA TYR A 138 8.39 -8.94 3.33
C TYR A 138 7.20 -9.41 4.18
N LEU A 139 6.83 -10.70 4.11
CA LEU A 139 5.72 -11.30 4.85
C LEU A 139 6.15 -12.10 6.11
N GLY A 140 7.41 -11.99 6.54
CA GLY A 140 7.83 -12.63 7.78
C GLY A 140 7.42 -11.86 9.04
N CYS A 141 8.02 -12.21 10.18
CA CYS A 141 7.64 -11.67 11.48
C CYS A 141 7.61 -10.13 11.50
N ILE A 142 6.54 -9.59 12.07
CA ILE A 142 6.29 -8.15 12.18
C ILE A 142 6.80 -7.56 13.50
N HIS A 143 7.06 -8.42 14.49
CA HIS A 143 7.55 -8.13 15.85
C HIS A 143 8.58 -9.19 16.25
#